data_AF-A0A0M6ZMZ9-F1
#
_entry.id   AF-A0A0M6ZMZ9-F1
#
_cell.length_a   1.000
_cell.length_b   1.000
_cell.length_c   1.000
_cell.angle_alpha   90.00
_cell.angle_beta   90.00
_cell.angle_gamma   90.00
#
_symmetry.space_group_name_H-M   'P 1'
#
loop_
_entity.id
_entity.type
_entity.pdbx_description
1 polymer ?
#
loop_
_entity_poly.entity_id
_entity_poly.type
_entity_poly.pdbx_seq_one_letter_code
_entity_poly.pdbx_strand_id
1 'polypeptide(L)'
;MTIRSRPKRNGNYKPGPGRPPGRKNNKTLALEEAARKAAADIENAFEGDAHAFLQAVYRNPDMPIEIRIQAAGRALRVEKPVLSASRANVNVNVGFGERLEAARKRFQEIALQEAIKIETTSVSPPTVQLSTKKVGR
;
A
#
# COMPACT_ATOMS: atom_id res chain seq x y z
N MET A 1 -26.39 -13.37 -15.75
CA MET A 1 -25.05 -12.81 -15.46
C MET A 1 -24.48 -13.53 -14.24
N THR A 2 -23.49 -14.39 -14.43
CA THR A 2 -22.95 -15.24 -13.36
C THR A 2 -21.91 -14.46 -12.56
N ILE A 3 -22.22 -14.16 -11.29
CA ILE A 3 -21.32 -13.44 -10.38
C ILE A 3 -20.15 -14.37 -10.02
N ARG A 4 -18.96 -14.12 -10.56
CA ARG A 4 -17.73 -14.84 -10.20
C ARG A 4 -17.40 -14.53 -8.74
N SER A 5 -17.49 -15.52 -7.85
CA SER A 5 -17.12 -15.37 -6.43
C SER A 5 -15.62 -15.07 -6.33
N ARG A 6 -15.26 -13.92 -5.77
CA ARG A 6 -13.86 -13.56 -5.52
C ARG A 6 -13.20 -14.62 -4.61
N PRO A 7 -11.94 -15.00 -4.84
CA PRO A 7 -11.25 -15.98 -4.02
C PRO A 7 -11.26 -15.54 -2.55
N LYS A 8 -11.65 -16.47 -1.67
CA LYS A 8 -11.65 -16.27 -0.22
C LYS A 8 -10.22 -15.98 0.22
N ARG A 9 -9.97 -14.82 0.80
CA ARG A 9 -8.65 -14.46 1.36
C ARG A 9 -8.42 -15.33 2.60
N ASN A 10 -7.41 -16.19 2.57
CA ASN A 10 -7.04 -17.05 3.69
C ASN A 10 -6.33 -16.22 4.78
N GLY A 11 -6.86 -16.23 6.01
CA GLY A 11 -6.32 -15.52 7.18
C GLY A 11 -7.41 -15.11 8.18
N ASN A 12 -7.01 -14.64 9.37
CA ASN A 12 -7.93 -14.13 10.41
C ASN A 12 -8.49 -12.73 10.03
N TYR A 13 -9.18 -12.65 8.91
CA TYR A 13 -9.82 -11.43 8.44
C TYR A 13 -11.12 -11.22 9.22
N LYS A 14 -11.17 -10.20 10.09
CA LYS A 14 -12.41 -9.82 10.76
C LYS A 14 -13.34 -9.17 9.73
N PRO A 15 -14.53 -9.75 9.46
CA PRO A 15 -15.52 -9.12 8.60
C PRO A 15 -16.03 -7.86 9.31
N GLY A 16 -15.69 -6.71 8.75
CA GLY A 16 -16.14 -5.41 9.22
C GLY A 16 -15.85 -4.36 8.16
N PRO A 17 -16.60 -3.24 8.14
CA PRO A 17 -16.23 -2.11 7.31
C PRO A 17 -14.82 -1.69 7.72
N GLY A 18 -13.87 -1.87 6.80
CA GLY A 18 -12.52 -1.37 7.00
C GLY A 18 -12.54 0.14 7.25
N ARG A 19 -11.40 0.71 7.63
CA ARG A 19 -11.27 2.17 7.76
C ARG A 19 -11.75 2.84 6.46
N PRO A 20 -12.71 3.78 6.52
CA PRO A 20 -13.22 4.42 5.31
C PRO A 20 -12.08 5.09 4.54
N PRO A 21 -12.14 5.10 3.20
CA PRO A 21 -11.12 5.71 2.37
C PRO A 21 -10.98 7.20 2.74
N GLY A 22 -9.75 7.69 2.88
CA GLY A 22 -9.45 9.10 3.18
C GLY A 22 -9.48 9.50 4.66
N ARG A 23 -10.12 8.73 5.56
CA ARG A 23 -10.04 9.01 7.01
C ARG A 23 -8.59 8.91 7.47
N LYS A 24 -8.09 9.70 8.43
CA LYS A 24 -6.74 9.54 9.04
C LYS A 24 -6.68 8.38 10.04
N ASN A 25 -5.48 7.94 10.44
CA ASN A 25 -5.33 6.89 11.44
C ASN A 25 -5.69 7.48 12.81
N ASN A 26 -6.33 6.71 13.70
CA ASN A 26 -6.72 7.20 15.03
C ASN A 26 -5.50 7.74 15.81
N LYS A 27 -4.35 7.08 15.67
CA LYS A 27 -3.09 7.54 16.28
C LYS A 27 -2.66 8.92 15.75
N THR A 28 -2.80 9.15 14.45
CA THR A 28 -2.46 10.43 13.83
C THR A 28 -3.40 11.55 14.30
N LEU A 29 -4.71 11.25 14.40
CA LEU A 29 -5.69 12.20 14.93
C LEU A 29 -5.39 12.58 16.38
N ALA A 30 -5.10 11.59 17.23
CA ALA A 30 -4.75 11.84 18.63
C ALA A 30 -3.48 12.70 18.78
N LEU A 31 -2.48 12.50 17.91
CA LEU A 31 -1.25 13.28 17.91
C LEU A 31 -1.52 14.74 17.48
N GLU A 32 -2.30 14.95 16.42
CA GLU A 32 -2.70 16.29 15.96
C GLU A 32 -3.52 17.04 17.03
N GLU A 33 -4.45 16.35 17.69
CA GLU A 33 -5.24 16.93 18.78
C GLU A 33 -4.39 17.26 20.02
N ALA A 34 -3.45 16.37 20.39
CA ALA A 34 -2.54 16.61 21.50
C ALA A 34 -1.64 17.82 21.24
N ALA A 35 -1.09 17.94 20.03
CA ALA A 35 -0.30 19.10 19.62
C ALA A 35 -1.12 20.39 19.69
N ARG A 36 -2.39 20.35 19.23
CA ARG A 36 -3.29 21.51 19.29
C ARG A 36 -3.63 21.91 20.73
N LYS A 37 -3.89 20.94 21.61
CA LYS A 37 -4.15 21.21 23.03
C LYS A 37 -2.93 21.81 23.72
N ALA A 38 -1.74 21.25 23.49
CA ALA A 38 -0.50 21.78 24.05
C ALA A 38 -0.22 23.23 23.60
N ALA A 39 -0.61 23.58 22.37
CA ALA A 39 -0.48 24.95 21.88
C ALA A 39 -1.48 25.93 22.51
N ALA A 40 -2.66 25.46 22.96
CA ALA A 40 -3.68 26.33 23.54
C ALA A 40 -3.27 26.95 24.89
N ASP A 41 -2.37 26.30 25.61
CA ASP A 41 -1.87 26.76 26.91
C ASP A 41 -0.69 27.73 26.80
N ILE A 42 -0.15 27.94 25.58
CA ILE A 42 1.01 28.80 25.34
C ILE A 42 0.51 30.15 24.84
N GLU A 43 0.78 31.22 25.60
CA GLU A 43 0.47 32.58 25.18
C GLU A 43 1.30 32.96 23.94
N ASN A 44 0.64 33.50 22.91
CA ASN A 44 1.23 33.77 21.59
C ASN A 44 1.86 32.53 20.92
N ALA A 45 1.22 31.36 21.06
CA ALA A 45 1.62 30.16 20.34
C ALA A 45 1.76 30.43 18.84
N PHE A 46 2.86 29.95 18.26
CA PHE A 46 3.10 30.07 16.84
C PHE A 46 2.05 29.30 16.03
N GLU A 47 1.33 30.00 15.15
CA GLU A 47 0.35 29.38 14.27
C GLU A 47 1.06 28.68 13.10
N GLY A 48 1.22 27.37 13.19
CA GLY A 48 1.79 26.57 12.10
C GLY A 48 2.33 25.22 12.54
N ASP A 49 2.97 24.53 11.60
CA ASP A 49 3.71 23.32 11.89
C ASP A 49 5.18 23.64 12.27
N ALA A 50 5.89 22.64 12.78
CA ALA A 50 7.28 22.81 13.20
C ALA A 50 8.18 23.27 12.03
N HIS A 51 7.84 22.91 10.80
CA HIS A 51 8.59 23.30 9.63
C HIS A 51 8.41 24.80 9.32
N ALA A 52 7.16 25.30 9.33
CA ALA A 52 6.84 26.71 9.16
C ALA A 52 7.52 27.58 10.22
N PHE A 53 7.61 27.10 11.47
CA PHE A 53 8.35 27.79 12.52
C PHE A 53 9.83 27.96 12.18
N LEU A 54 10.50 26.88 11.75
CA LEU A 54 11.91 26.95 11.36
C LEU A 54 12.13 27.89 10.17
N GLN A 55 11.18 27.92 9.22
CA GLN A 55 11.21 28.87 8.11
C GLN A 55 11.13 30.32 8.57
N ALA A 56 10.22 30.64 9.49
CA ALA A 56 10.12 31.98 10.05
C ALA A 56 11.43 32.41 10.74
N VAL A 57 12.06 31.50 11.50
CA VAL A 57 13.32 31.77 12.21
C VAL A 57 14.48 32.04 11.25
N TYR A 58 14.72 31.19 10.25
CA TYR A 58 15.91 31.38 9.40
C TYR A 58 15.76 32.53 8.39
N ARG A 59 14.52 32.88 8.01
CA ARG A 59 14.23 33.99 7.08
C ARG A 59 14.35 35.36 7.74
N ASN A 60 14.18 35.44 9.06
CA ASN A 60 14.31 36.70 9.79
C ASN A 60 15.78 37.17 9.83
N PRO A 61 16.14 38.34 9.26
CA PRO A 61 17.52 38.86 9.28
C PRO A 61 17.95 39.37 10.66
N ASP A 62 17.02 39.70 11.54
CA ASP A 62 17.31 40.21 12.89
C ASP A 62 17.80 39.11 13.85
N MET A 63 17.56 37.86 13.48
CA MET A 63 18.03 36.71 14.25
C MET A 63 19.54 36.47 14.01
N PRO A 64 20.30 36.12 15.07
CA PRO A 64 21.72 35.76 14.94
C PRO A 64 21.94 34.70 13.86
N ILE A 65 23.01 34.86 13.07
CA ILE A 65 23.31 34.00 11.92
C ILE A 65 23.43 32.52 12.30
N GLU A 66 23.96 32.23 13.49
CA GLU A 66 24.13 30.88 14.03
C GLU A 66 22.77 30.17 14.21
N ILE A 67 21.79 30.87 14.78
CA ILE A 67 20.43 30.36 14.99
C ILE A 67 19.77 30.09 13.64
N ARG A 68 19.96 30.99 12.67
CA ARG A 68 19.44 30.84 11.31
C ARG A 68 20.02 29.61 10.60
N ILE A 69 21.34 29.39 10.72
CA ILE A 69 22.01 28.21 10.15
C ILE A 69 21.45 26.91 10.77
N GLN A 70 21.30 26.86 12.10
CA GLN A 70 20.75 25.69 12.79
C GLN A 70 19.31 25.39 12.37
N ALA A 71 18.47 26.43 12.26
CA ALA A 71 17.09 26.29 11.83
C ALA A 71 17.00 25.81 10.36
N ALA A 72 17.78 26.42 9.47
CA ALA A 72 17.85 26.02 8.06
C ALA A 72 18.32 24.57 7.90
N GLY A 73 19.36 24.15 8.63
CA GLY A 73 19.88 22.77 8.59
C GLY A 73 18.81 21.72 8.92
N ARG A 74 17.94 22.00 9.90
CA ARG A 74 16.82 21.12 10.26
C ARG A 74 15.69 21.15 9.23
N ALA A 75 15.38 22.33 8.69
CA ALA A 75 14.32 22.53 7.69
C ALA A 75 14.65 21.90 6.32
N LEU A 76 15.92 21.90 5.91
CA LEU A 76 16.38 21.46 4.58
C LEU A 76 15.92 20.05 4.19
N ARG A 77 15.82 19.13 5.16
CA ARG A 77 15.40 17.73 4.92
C ARG A 77 13.95 17.61 4.48
N VAL A 78 13.11 18.58 4.81
CA VAL A 78 11.68 18.60 4.49
C VAL A 78 11.45 19.37 3.19
N GLU A 79 12.16 20.48 2.97
CA GLU A 79 12.01 21.30 1.75
C GLU A 79 12.60 20.64 0.51
N LYS A 80 13.76 19.99 0.65
CA LYS A 80 14.47 19.37 -0.45
C LYS A 80 14.45 17.85 -0.29
N PRO A 81 14.03 17.10 -1.32
CA PRO A 81 14.09 15.65 -1.26
C PRO A 81 15.54 15.22 -1.09
N VAL A 82 15.85 14.62 0.06
CA VAL A 82 17.15 14.03 0.31
C VAL A 82 17.09 12.58 -0.16
N LEU A 83 18.17 12.10 -0.77
CA LEU A 83 18.37 10.67 -0.99
C LEU A 83 18.51 9.99 0.38
N SER A 84 17.37 9.63 0.97
CA SER A 84 17.36 8.68 2.06
C SER A 84 17.79 7.35 1.47
N ALA A 85 18.86 6.76 2.01
CA ALA A 85 19.27 5.43 1.61
C ALA A 85 18.12 4.46 1.95
N SER A 86 17.24 4.21 0.99
CA SER A 86 16.27 3.15 1.10
C SER A 86 17.07 1.85 1.15
N ARG A 87 17.33 1.33 2.36
CA ARG A 87 17.77 -0.04 2.55
C ARG A 87 16.69 -0.92 1.93
N ALA A 88 16.87 -1.29 0.68
CA ALA A 88 16.15 -2.41 0.14
C ALA A 88 16.69 -3.61 0.93
N ASN A 89 15.86 -4.20 1.80
CA ASN A 89 16.11 -5.50 2.40
C ASN A 89 16.01 -6.55 1.29
N VAL A 90 16.89 -6.45 0.29
CA VAL A 90 17.13 -7.51 -0.66
C VAL A 90 17.91 -8.52 0.14
N ASN A 91 17.27 -9.64 0.44
CA ASN A 91 17.99 -10.80 0.97
C ASN A 91 19.08 -11.13 -0.05
N VAL A 92 20.32 -10.79 0.30
CA VAL A 92 21.50 -10.96 -0.57
C VAL A 92 21.85 -12.44 -0.72
N ASN A 93 21.27 -13.29 0.13
CA ASN A 93 21.45 -14.75 0.13
C ASN A 93 20.61 -15.49 -0.92
N VAL A 94 19.75 -14.80 -1.68
CA VAL A 94 19.20 -15.35 -2.92
C VAL A 94 19.65 -14.44 -4.05
N GLY A 95 20.57 -14.95 -4.86
CA GLY A 95 21.12 -14.23 -5.99
C GLY A 95 20.00 -13.76 -6.92
N PHE A 96 20.20 -12.64 -7.61
CA PHE A 96 19.25 -12.18 -8.63
C PHE A 96 18.95 -13.29 -9.67
N GLY A 97 19.95 -14.11 -10.00
CA GLY A 97 19.82 -15.28 -10.88
C GLY A 97 18.81 -16.31 -10.36
N GLU A 98 18.91 -16.73 -9.10
CA GLU A 98 17.99 -17.72 -8.52
C GLU A 98 16.54 -17.22 -8.50
N ARG A 99 16.35 -15.91 -8.24
CA ARG A 99 15.02 -15.28 -8.33
C ARG A 99 14.48 -15.29 -9.75
N LEU A 100 15.32 -15.04 -10.75
CA LEU A 100 14.94 -15.08 -12.16
C LEU A 100 14.58 -16.50 -12.61
N GLU A 101 15.35 -17.49 -12.20
CA GLU A 101 15.09 -18.90 -12.49
C GLU A 101 13.80 -19.40 -11.84
N ALA A 102 13.57 -19.06 -10.57
CA ALA A 102 12.32 -19.39 -9.88
C ALA A 102 11.11 -18.73 -10.57
N ALA A 103 11.25 -17.49 -11.04
CA ALA A 103 10.19 -16.81 -11.79
C ALA A 103 9.90 -17.51 -13.13
N ARG A 104 10.95 -17.93 -13.86
CA ARG A 104 10.80 -18.68 -15.12
C ARG A 104 10.10 -20.02 -14.90
N LYS A 105 10.47 -20.78 -13.87
CA LYS A 105 9.83 -22.06 -13.55
C LYS A 105 8.33 -21.90 -13.25
N ARG A 106 7.96 -20.91 -12.45
CA ARG A 106 6.54 -20.60 -12.17
C ARG A 106 5.74 -20.29 -13.44
N PHE A 107 6.32 -19.53 -14.37
CA PHE A 107 5.66 -19.23 -15.64
C PHE A 107 5.45 -20.48 -16.49
N GLN A 108 6.44 -21.38 -16.55
CA GLN A 108 6.32 -22.64 -17.28
C GLN A 108 5.28 -23.56 -16.65
N GLU A 109 5.26 -23.68 -15.32
CA GLU A 109 4.26 -24.49 -14.60
C GLU A 109 2.84 -23.97 -14.85
N ILE A 110 2.63 -22.64 -14.82
CA ILE A 110 1.32 -22.04 -15.14
C ILE A 110 0.92 -22.34 -16.58
N ALA A 111 1.82 -22.16 -17.54
CA ALA A 111 1.55 -22.44 -18.95
C ALA A 111 1.20 -23.93 -19.20
N LEU A 112 1.89 -24.85 -18.52
CA LEU A 112 1.60 -26.28 -18.58
C LEU A 112 0.24 -26.61 -17.95
N GLN A 113 -0.10 -26.00 -16.82
CA GLN A 113 -1.43 -26.17 -16.21
C GLN A 113 -2.55 -25.64 -17.10
N GLU A 114 -2.33 -24.52 -17.79
CA GLU A 114 -3.27 -23.98 -18.77
C GLU A 114 -3.44 -24.92 -19.98
N ALA A 115 -2.36 -25.49 -20.50
CA ALA A 115 -2.40 -26.47 -21.59
C ALA A 115 -3.18 -27.74 -21.21
N ILE A 116 -2.91 -28.33 -20.05
CA ILE A 116 -3.60 -29.53 -19.55
C ILE A 116 -5.11 -29.27 -19.36
N LYS A 117 -5.47 -28.05 -18.95
CA LYS A 117 -6.88 -27.64 -18.78
C LYS A 117 -7.63 -27.50 -20.11
N ILE A 118 -6.94 -27.14 -21.19
CA ILE A 118 -7.53 -27.06 -22.55
C ILE A 118 -7.80 -28.47 -23.11
N GLU A 119 -6.87 -29.41 -22.91
CA GLU A 119 -7.06 -30.78 -23.39
C GLU A 119 -8.21 -31.50 -22.66
N THR A 120 -8.28 -31.36 -21.34
CA THR A 120 -9.32 -32.01 -20.51
C THR A 120 -10.73 -31.45 -20.73
N THR A 121 -10.87 -30.24 -21.28
CA THR A 121 -12.17 -29.66 -21.63
C THR A 121 -12.71 -30.13 -22.99
N SER A 122 -11.92 -30.85 -23.78
CA SER A 122 -12.30 -31.35 -25.11
C SER A 122 -12.87 -32.78 -25.14
N VAL A 123 -12.86 -33.52 -24.02
CA VAL A 123 -13.19 -34.96 -23.96
C VAL A 123 -14.54 -35.25 -23.26
N SER A 124 -15.46 -34.29 -23.13
CA SER A 124 -16.81 -34.62 -22.65
C SER A 124 -17.75 -34.87 -23.84
N PRO A 125 -18.13 -36.14 -24.13
CA PRO A 125 -19.08 -36.41 -25.21
C PRO A 125 -20.45 -35.82 -24.83
N PRO A 126 -21.19 -35.19 -25.77
CA PRO A 126 -22.54 -34.76 -25.51
C PRO A 126 -23.38 -35.99 -25.18
N THR A 127 -23.85 -36.08 -23.93
CA THR A 127 -24.83 -37.09 -23.54
C THR A 127 -26.12 -36.76 -24.27
N VAL A 128 -26.38 -37.46 -25.38
CA VAL A 128 -27.63 -37.37 -26.13
C VAL A 128 -28.72 -37.97 -25.25
N GLN A 129 -29.47 -37.12 -24.55
CA GLN A 129 -30.69 -37.52 -23.86
C GLN A 129 -31.78 -37.79 -24.92
N LEU A 130 -31.97 -39.04 -25.28
CA LEU A 130 -33.11 -39.50 -26.06
C LEU A 130 -34.39 -39.34 -25.23
N SER A 131 -35.05 -38.20 -25.42
CA SER A 131 -36.40 -37.92 -24.95
C SER A 131 -37.40 -38.77 -25.74
N THR A 132 -37.91 -39.85 -25.13
CA THR A 132 -39.02 -40.62 -25.68
C THR A 132 -40.32 -39.85 -25.47
N LYS A 133 -40.77 -39.18 -26.54
CA LYS A 133 -42.04 -38.45 -26.58
C LYS A 133 -43.20 -39.47 -26.56
N LYS A 134 -43.86 -39.59 -25.41
CA LYS A 134 -45.08 -40.37 -25.20
C LYS A 134 -46.23 -39.75 -26.02
N VAL A 135 -46.62 -40.41 -27.11
CA VAL A 135 -47.80 -40.07 -27.91
C VAL A 135 -49.01 -40.71 -27.23
N GLY A 136 -49.89 -39.90 -26.64
CA GLY A 136 -51.17 -40.34 -26.11
C GLY A 136 -52.30 -39.99 -27.08
N ARG A 137 -53.14 -40.99 -27.39
CA ARG A 137 -54.55 -40.83 -27.77
C ARG A 137 -55.39 -41.27 -26.58
#